data_AF-A0A839JFX7-F1
#
_entry.id   AF-A0A839JFX7-F1
#
_cell.length_a   1.000
_cell.length_b   1.000
_cell.length_c   1.000
_cell.angle_alpha   90.00
_cell.angle_beta   90.00
_cell.angle_gamma   90.00
#
_symmetry.space_group_name_H-M   'P 1'
#
loop_
_entity.id
_entity.type
_entity.pdbx_description
1 polymer ?
#
loop_
_entity_poly.entity_id
_entity_poly.type
_entity_poly.pdbx_seq_one_letter_code
_entity_poly.pdbx_strand_id
1 'polypeptide(L)'
;MSSRIRSEFGTLGERVAAMNATLDERPVDPARHVWVKTTAGRQAGLLVAWVRGAEGKWWGKVALSDAPGEASLQLIDSRLLTPASTQSEGD
;
A
#
# COMPACT_ATOMS: atom_id res chain seq x y z
N MET A 1 -34.62 -36.81 -24.78
CA MET A 1 -33.85 -36.84 -23.53
C MET A 1 -32.65 -35.90 -23.69
N SER A 2 -32.68 -34.72 -23.06
CA SER A 2 -31.58 -33.74 -23.18
C SER A 2 -30.68 -33.84 -21.96
N SER A 3 -29.43 -34.27 -22.18
CA SER A 3 -28.44 -34.47 -21.12
C SER A 3 -27.92 -33.11 -20.66
N ARG A 4 -28.35 -32.66 -19.47
CA ARG A 4 -27.81 -31.44 -18.84
C ARG A 4 -26.45 -31.80 -18.27
N ILE A 5 -25.38 -31.40 -18.96
CA ILE A 5 -24.01 -31.52 -18.45
C ILE A 5 -23.91 -30.66 -17.18
N ARG A 6 -23.95 -31.32 -16.01
CA ARG A 6 -23.66 -30.68 -14.73
C ARG A 6 -22.14 -30.52 -14.65
N SER A 7 -21.62 -29.31 -14.87
CA SER A 7 -20.21 -29.01 -14.65
C SER A 7 -19.93 -29.03 -13.15
N GLU A 8 -18.91 -29.78 -12.73
CA GLU A 8 -18.46 -29.89 -11.33
C GLU A 8 -17.96 -28.56 -10.73
N PHE A 9 -17.61 -27.60 -11.58
CA PHE A 9 -17.07 -26.31 -11.20
C PHE A 9 -18.14 -25.21 -11.10
N GLY A 10 -19.43 -25.58 -11.00
CA GLY A 10 -20.54 -24.62 -10.97
C GLY A 10 -20.77 -23.91 -12.31
N THR A 11 -21.75 -23.01 -12.32
CA THR A 11 -22.14 -22.21 -13.48
C THR A 11 -21.12 -21.10 -13.75
N LEU A 12 -21.05 -20.63 -15.00
CA LEU A 12 -20.21 -19.47 -15.35
C LEU A 12 -20.55 -18.24 -14.49
N GLY A 13 -21.83 -18.05 -14.15
CA GLY A 13 -22.27 -16.98 -13.25
C GLY A 13 -21.71 -17.10 -11.84
N GLU A 14 -21.63 -18.32 -11.28
CA GLU A 14 -21.00 -18.56 -9.98
C GLU A 14 -19.49 -18.36 -10.02
N ARG A 15 -18.82 -18.73 -11.12
CA ARG A 15 -17.38 -18.48 -11.28
C ARG A 15 -17.07 -16.99 -11.44
N VAL A 16 -17.87 -16.28 -12.22
CA VAL A 16 -17.76 -14.82 -12.37
C VAL A 16 -18.07 -14.13 -11.04
N ALA A 17 -19.04 -14.62 -10.27
CA ALA A 17 -19.34 -14.11 -8.93
C ALA A 17 -18.23 -14.43 -7.92
N ALA A 18 -17.52 -15.56 -8.02
CA ALA A 18 -16.37 -15.88 -7.19
C ALA A 18 -15.12 -15.06 -7.58
N MET A 19 -14.94 -14.74 -8.86
CA MET A 19 -13.89 -13.81 -9.32
C MET A 19 -14.19 -12.36 -8.94
N ASN A 20 -15.47 -11.96 -8.95
CA ASN A 20 -15.92 -10.61 -8.59
C ASN A 20 -16.30 -10.48 -7.10
N ALA A 21 -16.32 -11.58 -6.33
CA ALA A 21 -16.41 -11.56 -4.89
C ALA A 21 -15.12 -10.88 -4.45
N THR A 22 -15.28 -9.59 -4.17
CA THR A 22 -14.25 -8.62 -3.90
C THR A 22 -13.11 -9.31 -3.20
N LEU A 23 -12.01 -9.47 -3.92
CA LEU A 23 -10.75 -9.60 -3.25
C LEU A 23 -10.74 -8.42 -2.27
N ASP A 24 -10.81 -8.72 -0.98
CA ASP A 24 -10.22 -7.92 0.08
C ASP A 24 -8.68 -7.86 -0.16
N GLU A 25 -8.25 -7.76 -1.41
CA GLU A 25 -7.06 -7.06 -1.82
C GLU A 25 -7.25 -5.66 -1.28
N ARG A 26 -6.86 -5.51 0.00
CA ARG A 26 -6.38 -4.25 0.53
C ARG A 26 -5.75 -3.52 -0.64
N PRO A 27 -6.15 -2.28 -0.95
CA PRO A 27 -5.32 -1.47 -1.83
C PRO A 27 -3.93 -1.55 -1.22
N VAL A 28 -3.03 -2.29 -1.88
CA VAL A 28 -1.62 -2.27 -1.56
C VAL A 28 -1.27 -0.87 -1.99
N ASP A 29 -1.39 0.09 -1.07
CA ASP A 29 -1.17 1.49 -1.36
C ASP A 29 0.22 1.51 -2.01
N PRO A 30 0.30 1.85 -3.31
CA PRO A 30 1.54 1.71 -4.04
C PRO A 30 2.61 2.45 -3.25
N ALA A 31 3.75 1.80 -3.01
CA ALA A 31 4.76 2.35 -2.13
C ALA A 31 5.08 3.79 -2.56
N ARG A 32 4.80 4.76 -1.67
CA ARG A 32 4.84 6.18 -2.02
C ARG A 32 6.14 6.80 -1.56
N HIS A 33 6.79 7.56 -2.45
CA HIS A 33 7.91 8.39 -2.02
C HIS A 33 7.41 9.46 -1.06
N VAL A 34 8.08 9.57 0.08
CA VAL A 34 7.76 10.52 1.15
C VAL A 34 9.02 11.23 1.60
N TRP A 35 8.87 12.50 1.97
CA TRP A 35 9.86 13.23 2.73
C TRP A 35 9.61 13.00 4.22
N VAL A 36 10.64 12.50 4.91
CA VAL A 36 10.69 12.38 6.37
C VAL A 36 11.35 13.62 6.94
N LYS A 37 10.64 14.35 7.80
CA LYS A 37 11.22 15.47 8.54
C LYS A 37 12.06 14.93 9.72
N THR A 38 13.37 15.17 9.68
CA THR A 38 14.32 14.82 10.74
C THR A 38 14.89 16.08 11.39
N THR A 39 15.65 15.92 12.47
CA THR A 39 16.36 17.05 13.11
C THR A 39 17.46 17.63 12.22
N ALA A 40 18.03 16.82 11.33
CA ALA A 40 19.07 17.23 10.36
C ALA A 40 18.49 17.79 9.05
N GLY A 41 17.17 17.74 8.83
CA GLY A 41 16.54 18.28 7.63
C GLY A 41 15.39 17.41 7.10
N ARG A 42 15.39 17.14 5.80
CA ARG A 42 14.43 16.24 5.14
C ARG A 42 15.19 15.07 4.53
N GLN A 43 14.74 13.86 4.82
CA GLN A 43 15.29 12.62 4.28
C GLN A 43 14.27 11.96 3.34
N ALA A 44 14.72 11.47 2.19
CA ALA A 44 13.88 10.72 1.28
C ALA A 44 13.62 9.31 1.85
N GLY A 45 12.37 8.87 1.78
CA GLY A 45 11.98 7.52 2.17
C GLY A 45 10.86 6.99 1.31
N LEU A 46 10.61 5.69 1.44
CA LEU A 46 9.51 5.01 0.75
C LEU A 46 8.49 4.52 1.79
N LEU A 47 7.31 5.12 1.80
CA LEU A 47 6.21 4.68 2.63
C LEU A 47 5.64 3.38 2.06
N VAL A 48 5.78 2.29 2.82
CA VAL A 48 5.34 0.95 2.40
C VAL A 48 4.01 0.53 3.03
N ALA A 49 3.63 1.12 4.18
CA ALA A 49 2.37 0.82 4.85
C ALA A 49 2.01 1.87 5.90
N TRP A 50 0.71 1.96 6.23
CA TRP A 50 0.22 2.65 7.42
C TRP A 50 -0.09 1.64 8.53
N VAL A 51 0.34 1.97 9.75
CA VAL A 51 0.12 1.17 10.96
C VAL A 51 -0.63 2.00 11.99
N ARG A 52 -1.70 1.47 12.56
CA ARG A 52 -2.45 2.13 13.62
C ARG A 52 -1.88 1.73 14.99
N GLY A 53 -1.44 2.71 15.76
CA GLY A 53 -0.92 2.53 17.12
C GLY A 53 -2.02 2.45 18.18
N ALA A 54 -1.63 2.09 19.41
CA ALA A 54 -2.53 1.84 20.54
C ALA A 54 -3.44 3.03 20.92
N GLU A 55 -3.04 4.25 20.60
CA GLU A 55 -3.78 5.49 20.89
C GLU A 55 -4.62 5.99 19.69
N GLY A 56 -4.82 5.16 18.67
CA GLY A 56 -5.49 5.58 17.43
C GLY A 56 -4.64 6.48 16.52
N LYS A 57 -3.39 6.72 16.91
CA LYS A 57 -2.38 7.44 16.12
C LYS A 57 -1.90 6.60 14.93
N TRP A 58 -1.83 7.20 13.74
CA TRP A 58 -1.29 6.56 12.55
C TRP A 58 0.22 6.78 12.41
N TRP A 59 0.94 5.70 12.14
CA TRP A 59 2.37 5.64 11.90
C TRP A 59 2.62 5.14 10.48
N GLY A 60 3.51 5.79 9.74
CA GLY A 60 3.96 5.29 8.45
C GLY A 60 5.15 4.35 8.65
N LYS A 61 5.08 3.15 8.09
CA LYS A 61 6.23 2.27 7.94
C LYS A 61 6.98 2.72 6.71
N VAL A 62 8.17 3.29 6.91
CA VAL A 62 8.96 3.93 5.85
C VAL A 62 10.31 3.22 5.74
N ALA A 63 10.67 2.80 4.53
CA ALA A 63 12.03 2.38 4.23
C ALA A 63 12.91 3.62 4.04
N LEU A 64 13.94 3.75 4.86
CA LEU A 64 14.95 4.79 4.78
C LEU A 64 16.29 4.16 4.44
N SER A 65 17.03 4.78 3.52
CA SER A 65 18.38 4.35 3.21
C SER A 65 19.36 5.28 3.92
N ASP A 66 20.15 4.70 4.83
CA ASP A 66 21.18 5.41 5.57
C ASP A 66 22.55 5.30 4.88
N ALA A 67 22.73 4.28 4.03
CA ALA A 67 23.88 4.08 3.15
C ALA A 67 23.44 3.38 1.84
N PRO A 68 24.16 3.57 0.72
CA PRO A 68 23.83 2.90 -0.54
C PRO A 68 23.75 1.38 -0.40
N GLY A 69 22.62 0.79 -0.80
CA GLY A 69 22.38 -0.66 -0.71
C GLY A 69 21.84 -1.13 0.64
N GLU A 70 21.76 -0.25 1.64
CA GLU A 70 21.17 -0.53 2.95
C GLU A 70 19.87 0.26 3.10
N ALA A 71 18.81 -0.41 3.54
CA ALA A 71 17.54 0.22 3.88
C ALA A 71 17.02 -0.32 5.20
N SER A 72 16.69 0.58 6.12
CA SER A 72 16.07 0.29 7.40
C SER A 72 14.57 0.63 7.33
N LEU A 73 13.73 -0.25 7.85
CA LEU A 73 12.29 0.00 7.97
C LEU A 73 12.02 0.68 9.32
N GLN A 74 11.57 1.93 9.28
CA GLN A 74 11.29 2.72 10.47
C GLN A 74 9.80 3.05 10.58
N LEU A 75 9.29 3.07 11.80
CA LEU A 75 7.95 3.56 12.10
C LEU A 75 8.04 5.06 12.41
N ILE A 76 7.44 5.87 11.55
CA ILE A 76 7.54 7.32 11.60
C ILE A 76 6.17 7.91 11.85
N ASP A 77 6.11 8.90 12.74
CA ASP A 77 4.86 9.61 13.00
C ASP A 77 4.33 10.23 11.69
N SER A 78 3.04 10.01 11.39
CA SER A 78 2.41 10.54 10.19
C SER A 78 2.59 12.05 10.02
N ARG A 79 2.69 12.80 11.13
CA ARG A 79 2.94 14.26 11.13
C ARG A 79 4.31 14.66 10.58
N LEU A 80 5.26 13.74 10.56
CA LEU A 80 6.62 13.95 10.05
C LEU A 80 6.76 13.50 8.59
N LEU A 81 5.70 12.92 8.02
CA LEU A 81 5.68 12.42 6.65
C LEU A 81 4.97 13.41 5.75
N THR A 82 5.66 13.85 4.70
CA THR A 82 5.07 14.65 3.62
C THR A 82 5.14 13.83 2.34
N PRO A 83 4.02 13.64 1.60
CA PRO A 83 4.08 13.03 0.28
C PRO A 83 5.10 13.78 -0.57
N ALA A 84 6.04 13.06 -1.18
CA ALA A 84 6.81 13.63 -2.27
C ALA A 84 5.85 13.64 -3.47
N SER A 85 4.97 14.64 -3.54
CA SER A 85 4.20 14.88 -4.75
C SER A 85 5.20 14.93 -5.90
N THR A 86 4.94 14.20 -6.98
CA THR A 86 5.41 14.64 -8.29
C THR A 86 4.80 16.03 -8.45
N GLN A 87 5.60 17.06 -8.19
CA GLN A 87 5.27 18.41 -8.61
C GLN A 87 5.17 18.28 -10.13
N SER A 88 3.96 18.09 -10.65
CA SER A 88 3.66 18.51 -12.00
C SER A 88 3.88 20.01 -11.93
N GLU A 89 5.07 20.43 -12.34
CA GLU A 89 5.36 21.79 -12.74
C GLU A 89 4.22 22.18 -13.69
N GLY A 90 3.30 23.00 -13.20
CA GLY A 90 2.26 23.58 -14.02
C GLY A 90 2.91 24.62 -14.90
N ASP A 91 2.96 24.34 -16.20
CA ASP A 91 3.09 25.32 -17.28
C ASP A 91 1.94 26.35 -17.22
#